data_AF-A0A2T7A7R0-F1
#
_entry.id   AF-A0A2T7A7R0-F1
#
_cell.length_a   1.000
_cell.length_b   1.000
_cell.length_c   1.000
_cell.angle_alpha   90.00
_cell.angle_beta   90.00
_cell.angle_gamma   90.00
#
_symmetry.space_group_name_H-M   'P 1'
#
loop_
_entity.id
_entity.type
_entity.pdbx_description
1 polymer ?
#
loop_
_entity_poly.entity_id
_entity_poly.type
_entity_poly.pdbx_seq_one_letter_code
_entity_poly.pdbx_strand_id
1 'polypeptide(L)'
;MSTKAAQRDLTNDLTNVPPEPINPEKVAAPRNEKVSADAAKEDIKSDGDSGEDAAKIAKKMSGIIDPAIDRLKPILQTITEHVDKANNTKKEDLDEEKLVDQLKPLIQQATGILQETHGAIKALDPGGKVGRNAQHKAADSEASPEEQHLARGLAELTGDVTKTIQNAKDKIKDMPTAQKNLGPLLDLLGDPLFQIISAVGLLLNGVLSLLGNLLDALGLGGIVRNILGGLGLAKVLEGLGLGKWLKQPDSK
;
A
#
# COMPACT_ATOMS: atom_id res chain seq x y z
N MET A 1 22.62 34.93 -64.92
CA MET A 1 22.11 33.61 -64.50
C MET A 1 22.39 33.45 -63.00
N SER A 2 21.34 33.11 -62.26
CA SER A 2 21.29 32.59 -60.87
C SER A 2 21.86 33.37 -59.66
N THR A 3 20.89 33.86 -58.89
CA THR A 3 20.69 33.80 -57.43
C THR A 3 21.51 34.71 -56.49
N LYS A 4 20.73 35.59 -55.84
CA LYS A 4 21.00 36.63 -54.86
C LYS A 4 20.20 36.29 -53.59
N ALA A 5 20.83 36.37 -52.41
CA ALA A 5 20.27 36.70 -51.07
C ALA A 5 21.35 36.30 -50.03
N ALA A 6 22.18 37.15 -49.44
CA ALA A 6 22.04 38.48 -48.84
C ALA A 6 21.15 38.49 -47.59
N GLN A 7 21.83 38.40 -46.43
CA GLN A 7 21.44 38.88 -45.10
C GLN A 7 20.72 40.24 -45.16
N ARG A 8 19.74 40.44 -44.25
CA ARG A 8 19.54 41.71 -43.55
C ARG A 8 18.54 41.59 -42.39
N ASP A 9 18.91 42.27 -41.31
CA ASP A 9 18.14 42.58 -40.11
C ASP A 9 16.76 43.19 -40.39
N LEU A 10 15.79 42.85 -39.55
CA LEU A 10 14.54 43.60 -39.37
C LEU A 10 14.25 43.74 -37.88
N THR A 11 14.71 44.87 -37.33
CA THR A 11 14.15 45.53 -36.15
C THR A 11 12.77 46.11 -36.45
N ASN A 12 11.95 46.22 -35.40
CA ASN A 12 10.75 47.04 -35.25
C ASN A 12 9.48 46.63 -36.03
N ASP A 13 8.51 46.08 -35.28
CA ASP A 13 7.13 46.55 -35.39
C ASP A 13 6.44 46.49 -34.01
N LEU A 14 6.44 47.63 -33.32
CA LEU A 14 5.66 47.91 -32.12
C LEU A 14 4.44 48.72 -32.57
N THR A 15 3.31 48.06 -32.82
CA THR A 15 2.02 48.73 -32.95
C THR A 15 1.23 48.62 -31.66
N ASN A 16 1.47 49.62 -30.81
CA ASN A 16 0.51 50.40 -30.04
C ASN A 16 -0.97 49.93 -30.04
N VAL A 17 -1.45 49.40 -28.90
CA VAL A 17 -2.87 49.36 -28.53
C VAL A 17 -2.98 49.93 -27.11
N PRO A 18 -3.81 50.97 -26.87
CA PRO A 18 -3.92 51.63 -25.56
C PRO A 18 -4.65 50.77 -24.51
N PRO A 19 -4.34 50.91 -23.21
CA PRO A 19 -5.02 50.18 -22.15
C PRO A 19 -6.40 50.78 -21.85
N GLU A 20 -7.45 49.95 -21.88
CA GLU A 20 -8.77 50.34 -21.38
C GLU A 20 -8.79 50.38 -19.83
N PRO A 21 -9.51 51.33 -19.21
CA PRO A 21 -9.54 51.51 -17.76
C PRO A 21 -10.35 50.40 -17.05
N ILE A 22 -9.74 49.79 -16.04
CA ILE A 22 -10.38 48.82 -15.16
C ILE A 22 -11.28 49.58 -14.16
N ASN A 23 -12.59 49.40 -14.26
CA ASN A 23 -13.59 49.95 -13.31
C ASN A 23 -13.76 49.00 -12.10
N PRO A 24 -13.46 49.43 -10.86
CA PRO A 24 -13.41 48.55 -9.68
C PRO A 24 -14.75 48.42 -8.92
N GLU A 25 -15.88 48.21 -9.61
CA GLU A 25 -17.17 48.06 -8.94
C GLU A 25 -18.06 46.97 -9.57
N LYS A 26 -17.70 45.70 -9.34
CA LYS A 26 -18.68 44.59 -9.36
C LYS A 26 -18.21 43.39 -8.54
N VAL A 27 -18.12 43.59 -7.23
CA VAL A 27 -18.07 42.49 -6.26
C VAL A 27 -19.50 42.00 -6.04
N ALA A 28 -19.84 40.80 -6.52
CA ALA A 28 -21.06 40.10 -6.15
C ALA A 28 -20.77 38.60 -5.96
N ALA A 29 -21.09 38.14 -4.75
CA ALA A 29 -20.90 36.84 -4.10
C ALA A 29 -20.98 35.55 -4.97
N PRO A 30 -20.30 34.45 -4.53
CA PRO A 30 -20.42 33.15 -5.17
C PRO A 30 -21.81 32.54 -4.89
N ARG A 31 -22.52 32.19 -5.96
CA ARG A 31 -23.80 31.48 -5.90
C ARG A 31 -23.52 29.98 -5.78
N ASN A 32 -24.01 29.42 -4.68
CA ASN A 32 -23.99 28.00 -4.32
C ASN A 32 -24.75 27.16 -5.35
N GLU A 33 -24.05 26.45 -6.23
CA GLU A 33 -24.65 25.49 -7.16
C GLU A 33 -24.40 24.07 -6.63
N LYS A 34 -25.43 23.52 -5.98
CA LYS A 34 -25.49 22.10 -5.60
C LYS A 34 -25.51 21.27 -6.87
N VAL A 35 -24.35 20.78 -7.29
CA VAL A 35 -24.25 19.72 -8.31
C VAL A 35 -24.86 18.46 -7.68
N SER A 36 -26.05 18.12 -8.14
CA SER A 36 -26.80 16.95 -7.70
C SER A 36 -26.05 15.67 -8.08
N ALA A 37 -25.94 14.77 -7.11
CA ALA A 37 -25.17 13.53 -7.16
C ALA A 37 -25.82 12.40 -8.00
N ASP A 38 -26.55 12.73 -9.07
CA ASP A 38 -27.44 11.78 -9.76
C ASP A 38 -27.09 11.52 -11.24
N ALA A 39 -25.85 11.82 -11.65
CA ALA A 39 -25.37 11.61 -13.03
C ALA A 39 -24.14 10.69 -13.14
N ALA A 40 -23.97 9.74 -12.21
CA ALA A 40 -22.93 8.69 -12.27
C ALA A 40 -23.52 7.27 -12.32
N LYS A 41 -24.76 7.13 -12.79
CA LYS A 41 -25.42 5.84 -13.03
C LYS A 41 -25.77 5.70 -14.51
N GLU A 42 -24.76 5.53 -15.36
CA GLU A 42 -24.97 4.97 -16.69
C GLU A 42 -23.95 3.84 -16.95
N ASP A 43 -24.52 2.67 -17.20
CA ASP A 43 -23.98 1.49 -17.86
C ASP A 43 -22.77 0.76 -17.25
N ILE A 44 -22.97 0.18 -16.06
CA ILE A 44 -22.40 -1.15 -15.79
C ILE A 44 -23.50 -2.14 -16.14
N LYS A 45 -23.52 -2.59 -17.40
CA LYS A 45 -24.23 -3.83 -17.75
C LYS A 45 -23.65 -4.93 -16.87
N SER A 46 -24.47 -5.43 -15.96
CA SER A 46 -24.20 -6.61 -15.16
C SER A 46 -24.23 -7.83 -16.07
N ASP A 47 -23.14 -8.06 -16.80
CA ASP A 47 -22.95 -9.35 -17.45
C ASP A 47 -22.63 -10.36 -16.35
N GLY A 48 -23.37 -11.46 -16.35
CA GLY A 48 -23.27 -12.59 -15.41
C GLY A 48 -21.94 -13.36 -15.46
N ASP A 49 -20.86 -12.73 -15.93
CA ASP A 49 -19.50 -13.24 -16.16
C ASP A 49 -18.49 -12.72 -15.10
N SER A 50 -18.84 -11.64 -14.40
CA SER A 50 -17.95 -10.94 -13.47
C SER A 50 -17.54 -11.75 -12.23
N GLY A 51 -18.32 -12.77 -11.85
CA GLY A 51 -18.04 -13.65 -10.71
C GLY A 51 -17.06 -14.77 -11.01
N GLU A 52 -17.22 -15.47 -12.14
CA GLU A 52 -16.26 -16.49 -12.57
C GLU A 52 -14.90 -15.89 -12.89
N ASP A 53 -14.88 -14.70 -13.48
CA ASP A 53 -13.64 -13.99 -13.78
C ASP A 53 -12.90 -13.56 -12.51
N ALA A 54 -13.61 -13.08 -11.48
CA ALA A 54 -13.01 -12.77 -10.19
C ALA A 54 -12.39 -14.01 -9.52
N ALA A 55 -13.11 -15.14 -9.50
CA ALA A 55 -12.61 -16.39 -8.94
C ALA A 55 -11.37 -16.92 -9.71
N LYS A 56 -11.39 -16.85 -11.06
CA LYS A 56 -10.27 -17.25 -11.92
C LYS A 56 -9.04 -16.38 -11.66
N ILE A 57 -9.20 -15.06 -11.53
CA ILE A 57 -8.07 -14.17 -11.24
C ILE A 57 -7.60 -14.37 -9.80
N ALA A 58 -8.49 -14.54 -8.83
CA ALA A 58 -8.13 -14.81 -7.44
C ALA A 58 -7.26 -16.08 -7.34
N LYS A 59 -7.66 -17.15 -8.03
CA LYS A 59 -6.87 -18.38 -8.13
C LYS A 59 -5.47 -18.15 -8.71
N LYS A 60 -5.35 -17.34 -9.76
CA LYS A 60 -4.03 -16.98 -10.34
C LYS A 60 -3.18 -16.16 -9.39
N MET A 61 -3.79 -15.22 -8.65
CA MET A 61 -3.10 -14.42 -7.63
C MET A 61 -2.63 -15.28 -6.47
N SER A 62 -3.44 -16.23 -5.99
CA SER A 62 -3.00 -17.21 -4.97
C SER A 62 -1.80 -18.03 -5.46
N GLY A 63 -1.79 -18.43 -6.74
CA GLY A 63 -0.64 -19.10 -7.35
C GLY A 63 0.65 -18.27 -7.41
N ILE A 64 0.59 -16.97 -7.11
CA ILE A 64 1.76 -16.09 -6.94
C ILE A 64 2.08 -15.89 -5.46
N ILE A 65 1.05 -15.70 -4.62
CA ILE A 65 1.21 -15.41 -3.19
C ILE A 65 1.71 -16.62 -2.41
N ASP A 66 1.17 -17.81 -2.64
CA ASP A 66 1.54 -18.99 -1.86
C ASP A 66 3.05 -19.32 -2.01
N PRO A 67 3.63 -19.33 -3.23
CA PRO A 67 5.09 -19.50 -3.36
C PRO A 67 5.91 -18.35 -2.77
N ALA A 68 5.39 -17.12 -2.76
CA ALA A 68 6.08 -15.99 -2.14
C ALA A 68 6.17 -16.16 -0.62
N ILE A 69 5.08 -16.63 0.02
CA ILE A 69 5.05 -16.97 1.44
C ILE A 69 6.08 -18.07 1.75
N ASP A 70 6.11 -19.15 0.97
CA ASP A 70 7.06 -20.25 1.19
C ASP A 70 8.53 -19.80 1.09
N ARG A 71 8.83 -18.86 0.17
CA ARG A 71 10.17 -18.26 0.06
C ARG A 71 10.49 -17.32 1.22
N LEU A 72 9.51 -16.57 1.72
CA LEU A 72 9.70 -15.58 2.78
C LEU A 72 9.86 -16.20 4.15
N LYS A 73 9.08 -17.24 4.48
CA LYS A 73 9.08 -17.90 5.80
C LYS A 73 10.49 -18.16 6.38
N PRO A 74 11.41 -18.86 5.68
CA PRO A 74 12.74 -19.12 6.24
C PRO A 74 13.54 -17.83 6.46
N ILE A 75 13.40 -16.82 5.60
CA ILE A 75 14.11 -15.54 5.73
C ILE A 75 13.61 -14.77 6.95
N LEU A 76 12.29 -14.67 7.12
CA LEU A 76 11.66 -13.99 8.27
C LEU A 76 11.99 -14.69 9.59
N GLN A 77 12.05 -16.03 9.58
CA GLN A 77 12.50 -16.80 10.71
C GLN A 77 13.96 -16.48 11.07
N THR A 78 14.87 -16.50 10.10
CA THR A 78 16.29 -16.18 10.35
C THR A 78 16.47 -14.74 10.86
N ILE A 79 15.74 -13.77 10.33
CA ILE A 79 15.71 -12.40 10.86
C ILE A 79 15.32 -12.40 12.35
N THR A 80 14.25 -13.12 12.69
CA THR A 80 13.75 -13.22 14.05
C THR A 80 14.79 -13.84 14.98
N GLU A 81 15.44 -14.93 14.57
CA GLU A 81 16.49 -15.60 15.35
C GLU A 81 17.70 -14.69 15.63
N HIS A 82 18.17 -13.94 14.63
CA HIS A 82 19.27 -13.00 14.80
C HIS A 82 18.94 -11.88 15.78
N VAL A 83 17.75 -11.29 15.65
CA VAL A 83 17.33 -10.20 16.54
C VAL A 83 17.09 -10.70 17.96
N ASP A 84 16.47 -11.87 18.12
CA ASP A 84 16.23 -12.48 19.44
C ASP A 84 17.55 -12.79 20.15
N LYS A 85 18.53 -13.32 19.42
CA LYS A 85 19.88 -13.55 19.94
C LYS A 85 20.55 -12.24 20.38
N ALA A 86 20.49 -11.20 19.56
CA ALA A 86 21.06 -9.90 19.90
C ALA A 86 20.40 -9.29 21.15
N ASN A 87 19.07 -9.34 21.24
CA ASN A 87 18.32 -8.82 22.38
C ASN A 87 18.61 -9.57 23.69
N ASN A 88 18.97 -10.85 23.62
CA ASN A 88 19.34 -11.67 24.77
C ASN A 88 20.85 -11.59 25.12
N THR A 89 21.64 -10.88 24.31
CA THR A 89 23.08 -10.69 24.55
C THR A 89 23.29 -9.50 25.49
N LYS A 90 24.22 -9.62 26.45
CA LYS A 90 24.56 -8.51 27.34
C LYS A 90 25.12 -7.34 26.53
N LYS A 91 24.80 -6.11 26.93
CA LYS A 91 25.23 -4.89 26.20
C LYS A 91 26.74 -4.80 25.99
N GLU A 92 27.54 -5.30 26.92
CA GLU A 92 29.01 -5.32 26.84
C GLU A 92 29.56 -6.30 25.78
N ASP A 93 28.80 -7.34 25.45
CA ASP A 93 29.15 -8.39 24.49
C ASP A 93 28.41 -8.24 23.14
N LEU A 94 27.51 -7.26 23.05
CA LEU A 94 26.67 -7.04 21.87
C LEU A 94 27.47 -6.35 20.75
N ASP A 95 27.61 -7.05 19.64
CA ASP A 95 28.17 -6.49 18.40
C ASP A 95 27.03 -6.05 17.46
N GLU A 96 26.68 -4.76 17.55
CA GLU A 96 25.63 -4.17 16.72
C GLU A 96 25.97 -4.15 15.22
N GLU A 97 27.25 -3.93 14.86
CA GLU A 97 27.68 -3.90 13.46
C GLU A 97 27.53 -5.29 12.82
N LYS A 98 27.91 -6.34 13.56
CA LYS A 98 27.68 -7.72 13.11
C LYS A 98 26.21 -8.05 12.95
N LEU A 99 25.34 -7.55 13.83
CA LEU A 99 23.89 -7.71 13.67
C LEU A 99 23.39 -7.03 12.39
N VAL A 100 23.88 -5.82 12.10
CA VAL A 100 23.56 -5.08 10.87
C VAL A 100 23.99 -5.87 9.63
N ASP A 101 25.22 -6.38 9.62
CA ASP A 101 25.78 -7.17 8.51
C ASP A 101 25.00 -8.46 8.25
N GLN A 102 24.49 -9.10 9.30
CA GLN A 102 23.66 -10.30 9.19
C GLN A 102 22.26 -10.00 8.68
N LEU A 103 21.62 -8.94 9.17
CA LEU A 103 20.20 -8.66 8.89
C LEU A 103 19.97 -7.92 7.57
N LYS A 104 20.87 -7.01 7.20
CA LYS A 104 20.73 -6.22 5.97
C LYS A 104 20.49 -7.06 4.71
N PRO A 105 21.28 -8.10 4.39
CA PRO A 105 21.04 -8.92 3.20
C PRO A 105 19.70 -9.69 3.27
N LEU A 106 19.30 -10.16 4.47
CA LEU A 106 18.04 -10.88 4.65
C LEU A 106 16.83 -9.96 4.41
N ILE A 107 16.86 -8.74 4.97
CA ILE A 107 15.79 -7.76 4.77
C ILE A 107 15.70 -7.38 3.29
N GLN A 108 16.84 -7.12 2.63
CA GLN A 108 16.86 -6.81 1.20
C GLN A 108 16.30 -7.95 0.34
N GLN A 109 16.64 -9.21 0.68
CA GLN A 109 16.10 -10.38 0.00
C GLN A 109 14.58 -10.50 0.18
N ALA A 110 14.08 -10.30 1.40
CA ALA A 110 12.64 -10.31 1.68
C ALA A 110 11.90 -9.18 0.94
N THR A 111 12.46 -7.97 0.93
CA THR A 111 11.92 -6.83 0.17
C THR A 111 11.86 -7.14 -1.33
N GLY A 112 12.91 -7.77 -1.88
CA GLY A 112 12.96 -8.19 -3.28
C GLY A 112 11.86 -9.17 -3.64
N ILE A 113 11.61 -10.20 -2.80
CA ILE A 113 10.52 -11.15 -3.02
C ILE A 113 9.16 -10.45 -3.03
N LEU A 114 8.91 -9.52 -2.11
CA LEU A 114 7.67 -8.76 -2.07
C LEU A 114 7.50 -7.84 -3.31
N GLN A 115 8.58 -7.23 -3.79
CA GLN A 115 8.55 -6.42 -5.02
C GLN A 115 8.26 -7.26 -6.27
N GLU A 116 8.90 -8.43 -6.40
CA GLU A 116 8.62 -9.41 -7.46
C GLU A 116 7.14 -9.82 -7.43
N THR A 117 6.64 -10.14 -6.23
CA THR A 117 5.24 -10.55 -5.99
C THR A 117 4.28 -9.45 -6.39
N HIS A 118 4.51 -8.20 -5.95
CA HIS A 118 3.70 -7.05 -6.33
C HIS A 118 3.67 -6.85 -7.85
N GLY A 119 4.83 -6.92 -8.51
CA GLY A 119 4.93 -6.79 -9.96
C GLY A 119 4.11 -7.86 -10.70
N ALA A 120 4.18 -9.11 -10.25
CA ALA A 120 3.43 -10.22 -10.83
C ALA A 120 1.91 -10.07 -10.62
N ILE A 121 1.46 -9.65 -9.43
CA ILE A 121 0.05 -9.35 -9.15
C ILE A 121 -0.46 -8.22 -10.05
N LYS A 122 0.31 -7.14 -10.19
CA LYS A 122 -0.05 -6.00 -11.05
C LYS A 122 -0.11 -6.39 -12.53
N ALA A 123 0.73 -7.32 -12.98
CA ALA A 123 0.69 -7.83 -14.35
C ALA A 123 -0.57 -8.66 -14.64
N LEU A 124 -1.10 -9.39 -13.65
CA LEU A 124 -2.35 -10.15 -13.79
C LEU A 124 -3.59 -9.26 -13.84
N ASP A 125 -3.58 -8.15 -13.11
CA ASP A 125 -4.69 -7.21 -13.07
C ASP A 125 -4.23 -5.74 -13.18
N PRO A 126 -3.77 -5.30 -14.37
CA PRO A 126 -3.27 -3.94 -14.56
C PRO A 126 -4.31 -2.85 -14.29
N GLY A 127 -5.60 -3.22 -14.36
CA GLY A 127 -6.73 -2.34 -14.11
C GLY A 127 -7.27 -2.38 -12.68
N GLY A 128 -6.84 -3.31 -11.82
CA GLY A 128 -7.44 -3.49 -10.50
C GLY A 128 -8.92 -3.92 -10.56
N LYS A 129 -9.32 -4.66 -11.59
CA LYS A 129 -10.68 -5.21 -11.76
C LYS A 129 -11.09 -6.13 -10.61
N VAL A 130 -10.16 -6.93 -10.08
CA VAL A 130 -10.40 -7.81 -8.94
C VAL A 130 -10.74 -6.99 -7.70
N GLY A 131 -9.93 -5.95 -7.44
CA GLY A 131 -10.19 -5.04 -6.34
C GLY A 131 -11.59 -4.45 -6.42
N ARG A 132 -11.98 -3.90 -7.58
CA ARG A 132 -13.32 -3.31 -7.78
C ARG A 132 -14.45 -4.32 -7.63
N ASN A 133 -14.30 -5.55 -8.14
CA ASN A 133 -15.34 -6.57 -8.00
C ASN A 133 -15.47 -7.08 -6.56
N ALA A 134 -14.35 -7.24 -5.85
CA ALA A 134 -14.34 -7.61 -4.43
C ALA A 134 -15.03 -6.55 -3.56
N GLN A 135 -14.90 -5.26 -3.91
CA GLN A 135 -15.60 -4.16 -3.23
C GLN A 135 -17.12 -4.28 -3.31
N HIS A 136 -17.65 -4.67 -4.48
CA HIS A 136 -19.08 -4.85 -4.68
C HIS A 136 -19.63 -6.07 -3.94
N LYS A 137 -18.90 -7.20 -3.96
CA LYS A 137 -19.37 -8.47 -3.38
C LYS A 137 -19.19 -8.61 -1.88
N ALA A 138 -18.20 -7.93 -1.31
CA ALA A 138 -17.94 -8.03 0.12
C ALA A 138 -18.99 -7.26 0.98
N ALA A 139 -19.84 -6.45 0.34
CA ALA A 139 -21.07 -5.92 0.95
C ALA A 139 -22.15 -7.00 1.16
N ASP A 140 -22.14 -8.06 0.35
CA ASP A 140 -23.20 -9.09 0.30
C ASP A 140 -22.79 -10.44 0.93
N SER A 141 -21.55 -10.57 1.44
CA SER A 141 -21.01 -11.81 2.05
C SER A 141 -20.96 -13.04 1.13
N GLU A 142 -20.77 -12.85 -0.18
CA GLU A 142 -20.76 -13.92 -1.21
C GLU A 142 -19.37 -14.17 -1.83
N ALA A 143 -18.31 -14.31 -1.01
CA ALA A 143 -16.97 -14.60 -1.52
C ALA A 143 -16.82 -16.08 -1.93
N SER A 144 -16.30 -16.34 -3.13
CA SER A 144 -15.98 -17.67 -3.65
C SER A 144 -14.85 -18.35 -2.86
N PRO A 145 -14.71 -19.70 -2.92
CA PRO A 145 -13.61 -20.42 -2.26
C PRO A 145 -12.22 -19.91 -2.67
N GLU A 146 -12.03 -19.53 -3.93
CA GLU A 146 -10.79 -18.98 -4.48
C GLU A 146 -10.48 -17.60 -3.88
N GLU A 147 -11.47 -16.72 -3.76
CA GLU A 147 -11.31 -15.40 -3.12
C GLU A 147 -11.00 -15.55 -1.63
N GLN A 148 -11.64 -16.50 -0.95
CA GLN A 148 -11.34 -16.80 0.46
C GLN A 148 -9.92 -17.35 0.63
N HIS A 149 -9.44 -18.18 -0.30
CA HIS A 149 -8.06 -18.69 -0.28
C HIS A 149 -7.05 -17.56 -0.47
N LEU A 150 -7.28 -16.69 -1.45
CA LEU A 150 -6.47 -15.49 -1.65
C LEU A 150 -6.45 -14.60 -0.40
N ALA A 151 -7.59 -14.38 0.25
CA ALA A 151 -7.67 -13.60 1.48
C ALA A 151 -6.86 -14.22 2.63
N ARG A 152 -6.86 -15.55 2.78
CA ARG A 152 -6.03 -16.25 3.77
C ARG A 152 -4.54 -16.09 3.49
N GLY A 153 -4.10 -16.28 2.24
CA GLY A 153 -2.71 -16.08 1.86
C GLY A 153 -2.24 -14.64 2.11
N LEU A 154 -3.08 -13.65 1.78
CA LEU A 154 -2.79 -12.24 2.08
C LEU A 154 -2.71 -11.97 3.59
N ALA A 155 -3.54 -12.63 4.39
CA ALA A 155 -3.50 -12.53 5.85
C ALA A 155 -2.24 -13.13 6.45
N GLU A 156 -1.84 -14.31 5.98
CA GLU A 156 -0.60 -14.96 6.38
C GLU A 156 0.62 -14.12 6.01
N LEU A 157 0.72 -13.70 4.73
CA LEU A 157 1.81 -12.85 4.26
C LEU A 157 1.91 -11.54 5.06
N THR A 158 0.78 -10.88 5.29
CA THR A 158 0.73 -9.64 6.08
C THR A 158 1.14 -9.90 7.52
N GLY A 159 0.60 -10.95 8.13
CA GLY A 159 0.87 -11.31 9.52
C GLY A 159 2.34 -11.60 9.74
N ASP A 160 2.93 -12.48 8.94
CA ASP A 160 4.32 -12.91 9.08
C ASP A 160 5.30 -11.73 8.89
N VAL A 161 5.10 -10.92 7.84
CA VAL A 161 6.00 -9.78 7.55
C VAL A 161 5.85 -8.69 8.61
N THR A 162 4.63 -8.27 8.95
CA THR A 162 4.41 -7.19 9.94
C THR A 162 4.87 -7.58 11.34
N LYS A 163 4.63 -8.84 11.75
CA LYS A 163 5.11 -9.37 13.03
C LYS A 163 6.64 -9.37 13.08
N THR A 164 7.30 -9.78 12.00
CA THR A 164 8.76 -9.78 11.91
C THR A 164 9.33 -8.36 11.98
N ILE A 165 8.77 -7.41 11.21
CA ILE A 165 9.18 -6.00 11.24
C ILE A 165 9.04 -5.43 12.66
N GLN A 166 7.89 -5.61 13.29
CA GLN A 166 7.64 -5.05 14.62
C GLN A 166 8.56 -5.68 15.67
N ASN A 167 8.68 -7.01 15.67
CA ASN A 167 9.59 -7.73 16.56
C ASN A 167 11.04 -7.25 16.41
N ALA A 168 11.49 -7.06 15.17
CA ALA A 168 12.81 -6.55 14.88
C ALA A 168 13.00 -5.13 15.43
N LYS A 169 12.08 -4.21 15.10
CA LYS A 169 12.12 -2.81 15.54
C LYS A 169 12.11 -2.67 17.07
N ASP A 170 11.27 -3.43 17.76
CA ASP A 170 11.14 -3.38 19.22
C ASP A 170 12.42 -3.84 19.94
N LYS A 171 13.09 -4.85 19.39
CA LYS A 171 14.29 -5.43 19.98
C LYS A 171 15.57 -4.65 19.67
N ILE A 172 15.61 -3.91 18.57
CA ILE A 172 16.75 -3.03 18.23
C ILE A 172 16.59 -1.59 18.73
N LYS A 173 15.48 -1.23 19.38
CA LYS A 173 15.17 0.17 19.76
C LYS A 173 16.22 0.82 20.68
N ASP A 174 16.89 0.01 21.51
CA ASP A 174 17.92 0.43 22.46
C ASP A 174 19.35 0.13 21.95
N MET A 175 19.50 -0.14 20.65
CA MET A 175 20.74 -0.44 19.94
C MET A 175 20.97 0.66 18.88
N PRO A 176 21.67 1.77 19.19
CA PRO A 176 21.69 2.97 18.35
C PRO A 176 22.22 2.75 16.92
N THR A 177 23.25 1.92 16.76
CA THR A 177 23.86 1.59 15.46
C THR A 177 22.94 0.68 14.67
N ALA A 178 22.40 -0.37 15.30
CA ALA A 178 21.45 -1.27 14.67
C ALA A 178 20.16 -0.53 14.25
N GLN A 179 19.59 0.28 15.13
CA GLN A 179 18.39 1.08 14.86
C GLN A 179 18.59 2.03 13.67
N LYS A 180 19.72 2.75 13.63
CA LYS A 180 20.03 3.70 12.56
C LYS A 180 20.17 3.01 11.20
N ASN A 181 20.75 1.82 11.15
CA ASN A 181 21.05 1.12 9.89
C ASN A 181 19.92 0.18 9.42
N LEU A 182 19.20 -0.45 10.36
CA LEU A 182 18.17 -1.45 10.06
C LEU A 182 16.76 -0.87 10.11
N GLY A 183 16.49 0.13 10.95
CA GLY A 183 15.17 0.75 11.06
C GLY A 183 14.59 1.17 9.70
N PRO A 184 15.31 1.97 8.90
CA PRO A 184 14.86 2.35 7.57
C PRO A 184 14.65 1.18 6.60
N LEU A 185 15.44 0.11 6.72
CA LEU A 185 15.30 -1.09 5.87
C LEU A 185 14.06 -1.90 6.27
N LEU A 186 13.77 -1.99 7.56
CA LEU A 186 12.57 -2.63 8.09
C LEU A 186 11.30 -1.85 7.68
N ASP A 187 11.37 -0.52 7.62
CA ASP A 187 10.28 0.29 7.10
C ASP A 187 10.09 0.04 5.59
N LEU A 188 11.18 0.03 4.81
CA LEU A 188 11.15 -0.26 3.37
C LEU A 188 10.63 -1.67 3.04
N LEU A 189 10.82 -2.64 3.94
CA LEU A 189 10.25 -3.98 3.80
C LEU A 189 8.71 -3.97 3.81
N GLY A 190 8.11 -3.04 4.56
CA GLY A 190 6.65 -2.89 4.64
C GLY A 190 6.02 -2.30 3.38
N ASP A 191 6.73 -1.43 2.65
CA ASP A 191 6.20 -0.74 1.48
C ASP A 191 5.64 -1.68 0.39
N PRO A 192 6.39 -2.67 -0.15
CA PRO A 192 5.86 -3.56 -1.18
C PRO A 192 4.76 -4.48 -0.65
N LEU A 193 4.76 -4.83 0.65
CA LEU A 193 3.65 -5.55 1.27
C LEU A 193 2.36 -4.73 1.13
N PHE A 194 2.37 -3.47 1.57
CA PHE A 194 1.18 -2.62 1.47
C PHE A 194 0.74 -2.38 0.02
N GLN A 195 1.67 -2.32 -0.92
CA GLN A 195 1.36 -2.25 -2.35
C GLN A 195 0.63 -3.51 -2.85
N ILE A 196 1.01 -4.71 -2.41
CA ILE A 196 0.29 -5.96 -2.73
C ILE A 196 -1.16 -5.88 -2.20
N ILE A 197 -1.32 -5.53 -0.92
CA ILE A 197 -2.66 -5.42 -0.28
C ILE A 197 -3.54 -4.41 -1.03
N SER A 198 -2.93 -3.30 -1.45
CA SER A 198 -3.59 -2.24 -2.21
C SER A 198 -3.97 -2.70 -3.63
N ALA A 199 -3.08 -3.39 -4.33
CA ALA A 199 -3.29 -3.87 -5.69
C ALA A 199 -4.41 -4.93 -5.77
N VAL A 200 -4.51 -5.80 -4.77
CA VAL A 200 -5.61 -6.78 -4.68
C VAL A 200 -6.95 -6.11 -4.31
N GLY A 201 -6.93 -4.85 -3.90
CA GLY A 201 -8.13 -4.07 -3.58
C GLY A 201 -8.74 -4.41 -2.23
N LEU A 202 -7.93 -4.95 -1.31
CA LEU A 202 -8.34 -5.18 0.07
C LEU A 202 -8.62 -3.88 0.83
N LEU A 203 -8.23 -2.72 0.28
CA LEU A 203 -8.39 -1.42 0.91
C LEU A 203 -9.85 -1.00 1.18
N LEU A 204 -10.89 -1.74 0.75
CA LEU A 204 -12.27 -1.45 1.15
C LEU A 204 -12.84 -2.45 2.16
N ASN A 205 -13.88 -1.97 2.85
CA ASN A 205 -14.49 -2.50 4.07
C ASN A 205 -14.61 -4.03 4.17
N GLY A 206 -14.96 -4.74 3.10
CA GLY A 206 -15.30 -6.15 3.24
C GLY A 206 -14.10 -7.11 3.35
N VAL A 207 -13.01 -6.90 2.61
CA VAL A 207 -11.84 -7.80 2.72
C VAL A 207 -10.80 -7.29 3.72
N LEU A 208 -10.74 -5.97 3.99
CA LEU A 208 -10.03 -5.43 5.16
C LEU A 208 -10.68 -5.88 6.47
N SER A 209 -12.01 -6.06 6.51
CA SER A 209 -12.67 -6.65 7.68
C SER A 209 -12.35 -8.14 7.81
N LEU A 210 -12.29 -8.92 6.74
CA LEU A 210 -11.84 -10.32 6.82
C LEU A 210 -10.37 -10.42 7.24
N LEU A 211 -9.49 -9.64 6.61
CA LEU A 211 -8.07 -9.57 6.95
C LEU A 211 -7.90 -9.09 8.40
N GLY A 212 -8.63 -8.05 8.80
CA GLY A 212 -8.69 -7.54 10.16
C GLY A 212 -9.15 -8.60 11.16
N ASN A 213 -10.24 -9.32 10.87
CA ASN A 213 -10.76 -10.40 11.71
C ASN A 213 -9.80 -11.59 11.80
N LEU A 214 -9.11 -11.95 10.70
CA LEU A 214 -8.10 -13.01 10.69
C LEU A 214 -6.86 -12.59 11.48
N LEU A 215 -6.39 -11.36 11.30
CA LEU A 215 -5.27 -10.82 12.08
C LEU A 215 -5.64 -10.63 13.55
N ASP A 216 -6.87 -10.22 13.86
CA ASP A 216 -7.41 -10.16 15.22
C ASP A 216 -7.47 -11.57 15.84
N ALA A 217 -7.93 -12.58 15.09
CA ALA A 217 -7.95 -13.98 15.52
C ALA A 217 -6.54 -14.57 15.73
N LEU A 218 -5.54 -14.07 14.99
CA LEU A 218 -4.11 -14.41 15.17
C LEU A 218 -3.43 -13.57 16.27
N GLY A 219 -4.14 -12.65 16.92
CA GLY A 219 -3.60 -11.75 17.94
C GLY A 219 -2.72 -10.62 17.40
N LEU A 220 -2.69 -10.42 16.09
CA LEU A 220 -1.87 -9.42 15.37
C LEU A 220 -2.63 -8.11 15.10
N GLY A 221 -3.92 -8.04 15.42
CA GLY A 221 -4.74 -6.86 15.15
C GLY A 221 -4.20 -5.57 15.78
N GLY A 222 -3.68 -5.63 17.01
CA GLY A 222 -3.06 -4.47 17.66
C GLY A 222 -1.78 -3.98 16.96
N ILE A 223 -1.02 -4.90 16.36
CA ILE A 223 0.25 -4.61 15.66
C ILE A 223 -0.02 -3.93 14.33
N VAL A 224 -0.96 -4.47 13.54
CA VAL A 224 -1.32 -3.88 12.24
C VAL A 224 -1.97 -2.51 12.41
N ARG A 225 -2.78 -2.30 13.47
CA ARG A 225 -3.33 -0.98 13.82
C ARG A 225 -2.24 0.05 14.17
N ASN A 226 -1.19 -0.34 14.88
CA ASN A 226 -0.06 0.55 15.21
C ASN A 226 0.77 0.94 13.96
N ILE A 227 1.00 0.00 13.03
CA ILE A 227 1.74 0.29 11.79
C ILE A 227 0.91 1.20 10.86
N LEU A 228 -0.38 0.90 10.67
CA LEU A 228 -1.29 1.72 9.86
C LEU A 228 -1.50 3.12 10.45
N GLY A 229 -1.52 3.24 11.79
CA GLY A 229 -1.56 4.51 12.50
C GLY A 229 -0.24 5.30 12.39
N GLY A 230 0.91 4.62 12.50
CA GLY A 230 2.24 5.23 12.44
C GLY A 230 2.65 5.72 11.04
N LEU A 231 2.15 5.09 9.98
CA LEU A 231 2.42 5.47 8.58
C LEU A 231 1.50 6.59 8.05
N GLY A 232 0.61 7.14 8.89
CA GLY A 232 -0.30 8.22 8.48
C GLY A 232 -1.42 7.78 7.51
N LEU A 233 -1.55 6.46 7.28
CA LEU A 233 -2.63 5.86 6.48
C LEU A 233 -4.00 5.95 7.17
N ALA A 234 -4.04 6.44 8.42
CA ALA A 234 -5.26 6.76 9.15
C ALA A 234 -6.25 7.61 8.34
N LYS A 235 -5.78 8.58 7.53
CA LYS A 235 -6.65 9.40 6.68
C LYS A 235 -7.24 8.65 5.49
N VAL A 236 -6.51 7.68 4.95
CA VAL A 236 -7.01 6.79 3.90
C VAL A 236 -8.09 5.89 4.51
N LEU A 237 -7.82 5.28 5.68
CA LEU A 237 -8.79 4.44 6.38
C LEU A 237 -10.03 5.20 6.90
N GLU A 238 -9.86 6.45 7.29
CA GLU A 238 -10.94 7.35 7.72
C GLU A 238 -11.81 7.79 6.54
N GLY A 239 -11.20 8.12 5.39
CA GLY A 239 -11.90 8.37 4.12
C GLY A 239 -12.67 7.16 3.56
N LEU A 240 -12.38 5.97 4.08
CA LEU A 240 -13.01 4.70 3.70
C LEU A 240 -14.07 4.23 4.71
N GLY A 241 -14.32 4.98 5.78
CA GLY A 241 -15.34 4.69 6.78
C GLY A 241 -14.92 3.68 7.87
N LEU A 242 -13.65 3.27 7.89
CA LEU A 242 -13.09 2.33 8.88
C LEU A 242 -12.53 3.01 10.13
N GLY A 243 -12.80 4.30 10.33
CA GLY A 243 -12.32 5.07 11.50
C GLY A 243 -12.73 4.48 12.86
N LYS A 244 -13.77 3.64 12.91
CA LYS A 244 -14.17 2.91 14.12
C LYS A 244 -13.21 1.78 14.50
N TRP A 245 -12.47 1.21 13.54
CA TRP A 245 -11.51 0.11 13.77
C TRP A 245 -10.15 0.61 14.28
N LEU A 246 -9.82 1.87 14.00
CA LEU A 246 -8.62 2.54 14.53
C LEU A 246 -8.78 3.02 15.97
N LYS A 247 -10.01 3.16 16.46
CA LYS A 247 -10.26 3.46 17.87
C LYS A 247 -10.09 2.18 18.68
N GLN A 248 -9.16 2.21 19.65
CA GLN A 248 -9.10 1.18 20.68
C GLN A 248 -10.49 1.06 21.33
N PRO A 249 -11.01 -0.16 21.59
CA PRO A 249 -12.04 -0.31 22.60
C PRO A 249 -11.40 0.09 23.93
N ASP A 250 -11.93 1.15 24.57
CA ASP A 250 -11.48 1.58 25.88
C ASP A 250 -11.50 0.39 26.85
N SER A 251 -10.31 -0.01 27.34
CA SER A 251 -10.22 -0.95 28.45
C SER A 251 -10.89 -0.34 29.68
N LYS A 252 -11.96 -1.00 30.15
CA LYS A 252 -12.39 -0.90 31.55
C LYS A 252 -11.48 -1.73 32.43
#